data_AF-A0A817L2J1-F1
#
_entry.id   AF-A0A817L2J1-F1
#
_cell.length_a   1.000
_cell.length_b   1.000
_cell.length_c   1.000
_cell.angle_alpha   90.00
_cell.angle_beta   90.00
_cell.angle_gamma   90.00
#
_symmetry.space_group_name_H-M   'P 1'
#
loop_
_entity.id
_entity.type
_entity.pdbx_description
1 polymer ?
#
loop_
_entity_poly.entity_id
_entity_poly.type
_entity_poly.pdbx_seq_one_letter_code
_entity_poly.pdbx_strand_id
1 'polypeptide(L)'
;MEYINPLIQQTQQTTELINRFNEETRLEEKKLEKSKAPRTFNALSIQCTLPSKYDELENLSSLSFLVKYTKPLANRQQIIMKLIRKIQPDPAIDIDDAKDIVFEYFNQYKTHEDINELFHFLNINSLNKFQSKEIIIICCYAERYFLHKLNKNENILFQRPLQEIIDFEFLKRKLDGLKLTDDLKDLIKTLEAPNIKYLNMD
;
A
#
# COMPACT_ATOMS: atom_id res chain seq x y z
N MET A 1 -33.13 18.90 -30.16
CA MET A 1 -32.40 18.70 -28.90
C MET A 1 -33.27 17.90 -27.94
N GLU A 2 -33.52 16.61 -28.20
CA GLU A 2 -34.47 15.80 -27.39
C GLU A 2 -33.82 14.57 -26.72
N TYR A 3 -32.53 14.33 -26.93
CA TYR A 3 -31.82 13.17 -26.37
C TYR A 3 -31.08 13.44 -25.06
N ILE A 4 -31.02 14.70 -24.61
CA ILE A 4 -30.28 15.07 -23.38
C ILE A 4 -31.10 14.75 -22.11
N ASN A 5 -32.43 14.85 -22.18
CA ASN A 5 -33.31 14.65 -21.03
C ASN A 5 -33.30 13.22 -20.44
N PRO A 6 -33.35 12.13 -21.24
CA PRO A 6 -33.34 10.78 -20.67
C PRO A 6 -32.00 10.41 -20.02
N LEU A 7 -30.88 10.93 -20.53
CA LEU A 7 -29.54 10.72 -19.94
C LEU A 7 -29.40 11.40 -18.58
N ILE A 8 -29.90 12.63 -18.43
CA ILE A 8 -29.87 13.35 -17.14
C ILE A 8 -30.73 12.62 -16.10
N GLN A 9 -31.91 12.12 -16.49
CA GLN A 9 -32.78 11.34 -15.58
C GLN A 9 -32.14 10.02 -15.15
N GLN A 10 -31.45 9.31 -16.06
CA GLN A 10 -30.69 8.11 -15.70
C GLN A 10 -29.54 8.42 -14.73
N THR A 11 -28.86 9.56 -14.92
CA THR A 11 -27.75 9.97 -14.03
C THR A 11 -28.25 10.30 -12.61
N GLN A 12 -29.41 10.95 -12.51
CA GLN A 12 -30.06 11.25 -11.22
C GLN A 12 -30.51 9.99 -10.49
N GLN A 13 -31.15 9.04 -11.19
CA GLN A 13 -31.55 7.76 -10.62
C GLN A 13 -30.35 6.92 -10.15
N THR A 14 -29.25 6.94 -10.90
CA THR A 14 -28.00 6.26 -10.51
C THR A 14 -27.39 6.90 -9.26
N THR A 15 -27.43 8.23 -9.16
CA THR A 15 -26.89 8.97 -8.02
C THR A 15 -27.72 8.73 -6.74
N GLU A 16 -29.04 8.65 -6.86
CA GLU A 16 -29.92 8.31 -5.74
C GLU A 16 -29.74 6.86 -5.28
N LEU A 17 -29.53 5.91 -6.18
CA LEU A 17 -29.22 4.52 -5.83
C LEU A 17 -27.88 4.40 -5.10
N ILE A 18 -26.85 5.14 -5.54
CA ILE A 18 -25.55 5.21 -4.86
C ILE A 18 -25.69 5.79 -3.45
N ASN A 19 -26.50 6.83 -3.28
CA ASN A 19 -26.72 7.44 -1.97
C ASN A 19 -27.48 6.52 -1.01
N ARG A 20 -28.51 5.79 -1.49
CA ARG A 20 -29.21 4.79 -0.67
C ARG A 20 -28.31 3.60 -0.30
N PHE A 21 -27.47 3.14 -1.22
CA PHE A 21 -26.49 2.09 -0.94
C PHE A 21 -25.49 2.55 0.13
N ASN A 22 -25.03 3.80 0.07
CA ASN A 22 -24.13 4.39 1.07
C ASN A 22 -24.79 4.59 2.45
N GLU A 23 -26.11 4.85 2.50
CA GLU A 23 -26.87 4.98 3.74
C GLU A 23 -27.17 3.63 4.40
N GLU A 24 -27.48 2.59 3.62
CA GLU A 24 -27.60 1.21 4.11
C GLU A 24 -26.25 0.68 4.62
N THR A 25 -25.15 1.00 3.92
CA THR A 25 -23.78 0.67 4.36
C THR A 25 -23.44 1.33 5.71
N ARG A 26 -23.98 2.53 6.00
CA ARG A 26 -23.79 3.26 7.27
C ARG A 26 -24.60 2.70 8.44
N LEU A 27 -25.74 2.07 8.19
CA LEU A 27 -26.56 1.46 9.24
C LEU A 27 -26.04 0.07 9.65
N GLU A 28 -25.41 -0.65 8.73
CA GLU A 28 -24.70 -1.91 9.03
C GLU A 28 -23.33 -1.72 9.73
N GLU A 29 -22.77 -0.51 9.72
CA GLU A 29 -21.53 -0.19 10.45
C GLU A 29 -21.66 -0.30 11.98
N LYS A 30 -22.88 -0.36 12.54
CA LYS A 30 -23.09 -0.42 14.01
C LYS A 30 -23.21 -1.82 14.60
N LYS A 31 -23.13 -2.90 13.81
CA LYS A 31 -23.28 -4.28 14.34
C LYS A 31 -22.31 -5.33 13.77
N LEU A 32 -21.18 -4.94 13.20
CA LEU A 32 -20.14 -5.89 12.79
C LEU A 32 -18.86 -5.69 13.61
N GLU A 33 -18.82 -6.33 14.79
CA GLU A 33 -17.60 -6.53 15.55
C GLU A 33 -16.66 -7.51 14.81
N LYS A 34 -15.38 -7.14 14.74
CA LYS A 34 -14.20 -7.98 14.42
C LYS A 34 -14.18 -8.66 13.05
N SER A 35 -13.56 -7.98 12.08
CA SER A 35 -12.83 -8.51 10.88
C SER A 35 -12.90 -7.61 9.65
N LYS A 36 -13.29 -6.33 9.79
CA LYS A 36 -13.06 -5.35 8.71
C LYS A 36 -11.61 -4.87 8.82
N ALA A 37 -10.82 -5.13 7.79
CA ALA A 37 -9.46 -4.60 7.66
C ALA A 37 -9.45 -3.11 8.04
N PRO A 38 -8.46 -2.66 8.81
CA PRO A 38 -8.53 -1.35 9.45
C PRO A 38 -8.57 -0.22 8.41
N ARG A 39 -9.32 0.85 8.74
CA ARG A 39 -9.50 2.07 7.93
C ARG A 39 -8.18 2.71 7.47
N THR A 40 -7.04 2.30 8.06
CA THR A 40 -5.71 2.82 7.75
C THR A 40 -4.98 2.07 6.64
N PHE A 41 -5.33 0.84 6.30
CA PHE A 41 -4.65 0.15 5.19
C PHE A 41 -5.27 0.54 3.84
N ASN A 42 -4.51 1.28 3.04
CA ASN A 42 -4.88 1.67 1.70
C ASN A 42 -3.92 1.04 0.70
N ALA A 43 -4.47 0.25 -0.22
CA ALA A 43 -3.71 -0.34 -1.32
C ALA A 43 -2.98 0.74 -2.14
N LEU A 44 -3.52 1.96 -2.22
CA LEU A 44 -2.96 3.07 -2.99
C LEU A 44 -2.01 3.97 -2.24
N SER A 45 -1.66 3.68 -0.99
CA SER A 45 -0.75 4.51 -0.17
C SER A 45 0.59 4.81 -0.82
N ILE A 46 1.03 3.92 -1.72
CA ILE A 46 2.25 4.05 -2.50
C ILE A 46 2.00 3.68 -3.96
N GLN A 47 2.54 4.49 -4.86
CA GLN A 47 2.59 4.23 -6.30
C GLN A 47 4.02 3.85 -6.69
N CYS A 48 4.19 2.77 -7.45
CA CYS A 48 5.49 2.41 -8.00
C CYS A 48 5.69 3.09 -9.35
N THR A 49 6.88 3.63 -9.58
CA THR A 49 7.29 4.26 -10.83
C THR A 49 8.46 3.49 -11.41
N LEU A 50 8.38 3.06 -12.66
CA LEU A 50 9.43 2.26 -13.29
C LEU A 50 10.65 3.11 -13.68
N PRO A 51 11.88 2.58 -13.57
CA PRO A 51 13.04 3.22 -14.17
C PRO A 51 12.93 3.27 -15.70
N SER A 52 13.59 4.25 -16.30
CA SER A 52 13.69 4.33 -17.77
C SER A 52 14.59 3.24 -18.36
N LYS A 53 15.55 2.73 -17.57
CA LYS A 53 16.42 1.59 -17.92
C LYS A 53 16.28 0.50 -16.87
N TYR A 54 15.88 -0.69 -17.29
CA TYR A 54 15.58 -1.78 -16.36
C TYR A 54 16.82 -2.43 -15.74
N ASP A 55 17.99 -2.33 -16.39
CA ASP A 55 19.26 -2.81 -15.84
C ASP A 55 19.63 -2.10 -14.52
N GLU A 56 19.05 -0.92 -14.25
CA GLU A 56 19.21 -0.21 -12.97
C GLU A 56 18.56 -0.93 -11.77
N LEU A 57 17.77 -1.99 -12.03
CA LEU A 57 17.18 -2.86 -11.03
C LEU A 57 18.07 -4.06 -10.67
N GLU A 58 19.11 -4.33 -11.46
CA GLU A 58 20.02 -5.44 -11.18
C GLU A 58 20.78 -5.20 -9.88
N ASN A 59 20.75 -6.18 -8.99
CA ASN A 59 21.40 -6.13 -7.67
C ASN A 59 20.96 -4.98 -6.75
N LEU A 60 19.82 -4.34 -7.02
CA LEU A 60 19.29 -3.25 -6.21
C LEU A 60 18.58 -3.82 -4.95
N SER A 61 18.89 -3.28 -3.78
CA SER A 61 18.21 -3.70 -2.55
C SER A 61 16.74 -3.25 -2.51
N SER A 62 15.91 -3.99 -1.76
CA SER A 62 14.49 -3.66 -1.54
C SER A 62 14.25 -2.22 -1.09
N LEU A 63 14.97 -1.75 -0.08
CA LEU A 63 14.84 -0.37 0.41
C LEU A 63 15.26 0.65 -0.66
N SER A 64 16.36 0.40 -1.37
CA SER A 64 16.84 1.31 -2.42
C SER A 64 15.85 1.40 -3.58
N PHE A 65 15.23 0.27 -3.95
CA PHE A 65 14.15 0.23 -4.91
C PHE A 65 12.99 1.11 -4.47
N LEU A 66 12.50 0.92 -3.23
CA LEU A 66 11.40 1.71 -2.71
C LEU A 66 11.73 3.21 -2.74
N VAL A 67 12.89 3.61 -2.24
CA VAL A 67 13.26 5.04 -2.16
C VAL A 67 13.38 5.71 -3.54
N LYS A 68 13.86 4.99 -4.56
CA LYS A 68 14.05 5.53 -5.91
C LYS A 68 12.79 5.49 -6.77
N TYR A 69 12.02 4.42 -6.64
CA TYR A 69 11.01 4.02 -7.62
C TYR A 69 9.61 3.98 -7.02
N THR A 70 9.38 4.67 -5.92
CA THR A 70 8.04 4.81 -5.38
C THR A 70 7.73 6.23 -5.00
N LYS A 71 6.43 6.55 -5.05
CA LYS A 71 5.88 7.83 -4.68
C LYS A 71 4.75 7.63 -3.67
N PRO A 72 4.87 8.20 -2.46
CA PRO A 72 3.78 8.17 -1.50
C PRO A 72 2.64 9.08 -1.96
N LEU A 73 1.41 8.77 -1.55
CA LEU A 73 0.30 9.71 -1.72
C LEU A 73 0.52 10.97 -0.87
N ALA A 74 0.18 12.13 -1.43
CA ALA A 74 0.40 13.43 -0.80
C ALA A 74 -0.30 13.55 0.58
N ASN A 75 -1.51 13.01 0.71
CA ASN A 75 -2.24 13.01 1.98
C ASN A 75 -1.54 12.14 3.05
N ARG A 76 -1.04 10.95 2.67
CA ARG A 76 -0.30 10.05 3.56
C ARG A 76 1.00 10.68 4.01
N GLN A 77 1.74 11.28 3.07
CA GLN A 77 2.96 12.01 3.37
C GLN A 77 2.73 13.09 4.44
N GLN A 78 1.65 13.87 4.35
CA GLN A 78 1.35 14.89 5.36
C GLN A 78 1.07 14.32 6.75
N ILE A 79 0.34 13.19 6.83
CA ILE A 79 0.04 12.51 8.10
C ILE A 79 1.33 11.99 8.73
N ILE A 80 2.15 11.28 7.95
CA ILE A 80 3.39 10.67 8.44
C ILE A 80 4.40 11.75 8.83
N MET A 81 4.52 12.86 8.08
CA MET A 81 5.41 13.97 8.45
C MET A 81 5.03 14.60 9.79
N LYS A 82 3.75 14.66 10.14
CA LYS A 82 3.31 15.14 11.47
C LYS A 82 3.74 14.17 12.57
N LEU A 83 3.64 12.86 12.33
CA LEU A 83 4.11 11.82 13.25
C LEU A 83 5.61 11.87 13.46
N ILE A 84 6.38 11.95 12.37
CA ILE A 84 7.85 12.08 12.41
C ILE A 84 8.23 13.26 13.30
N ARG A 85 7.69 14.47 13.04
CA ARG A 85 8.02 15.68 13.83
C ARG A 85 7.64 15.58 15.31
N LYS A 86 6.65 14.74 15.65
CA LYS A 86 6.21 14.52 17.03
C LYS A 86 7.19 13.61 17.78
N ILE A 87 7.68 12.56 17.12
CA ILE A 87 8.50 11.51 17.73
C ILE A 87 9.99 11.86 17.66
N GLN A 88 10.46 12.24 16.46
CA GLN A 88 11.86 12.57 16.21
C GLN A 88 11.96 13.95 15.53
N PRO A 89 12.20 15.02 16.30
CA PRO A 89 12.38 16.37 15.76
C PRO A 89 13.69 16.51 14.96
N ASP A 90 14.66 15.62 15.16
CA ASP A 90 15.94 15.66 14.45
C ASP A 90 15.84 15.11 13.02
N PRO A 91 16.69 15.61 12.09
CA PRO A 91 16.63 15.23 10.68
C PRO A 91 17.16 13.81 10.39
N ALA A 92 17.93 13.22 11.31
CA ALA A 92 18.45 11.87 11.20
C ALA A 92 17.70 10.96 12.17
N ILE A 93 16.99 9.98 11.65
CA ILE A 93 16.15 9.06 12.41
C ILE A 93 16.92 7.73 12.51
N ASP A 94 17.13 7.23 13.72
CA ASP A 94 17.75 5.91 13.91
C ASP A 94 16.72 4.79 13.72
N ILE A 95 17.16 3.53 13.86
CA ILE A 95 16.27 2.38 13.64
C ILE A 95 15.16 2.27 14.69
N ASP A 96 15.43 2.64 15.94
CA ASP A 96 14.47 2.47 17.02
C ASP A 96 13.37 3.53 16.88
N ASP A 97 13.75 4.78 16.62
CA ASP A 97 12.81 5.85 16.27
C ASP A 97 12.02 5.52 15.01
N ALA A 98 12.67 4.95 13.99
CA ALA A 98 12.00 4.55 12.75
C ALA A 98 10.91 3.49 13.03
N LYS A 99 11.23 2.49 13.84
CA LYS A 99 10.26 1.46 14.25
C LYS A 99 9.12 2.05 15.07
N ASP A 100 9.41 2.98 15.97
CA ASP A 100 8.40 3.65 16.79
C ASP A 100 7.48 4.53 15.93
N ILE A 101 8.01 5.23 14.92
CA ILE A 101 7.19 5.99 13.97
C ILE A 101 6.28 5.07 13.17
N VAL A 102 6.80 3.95 12.66
CA VAL A 102 5.99 2.97 11.91
C VAL A 102 4.95 2.31 12.82
N PHE A 103 5.33 1.95 14.05
CA PHE A 103 4.42 1.40 15.05
C PHE A 103 3.30 2.40 15.38
N GLU A 104 3.62 3.65 15.69
CA GLU A 104 2.62 4.69 15.98
C GLU A 104 1.67 4.95 14.79
N TYR A 105 2.17 4.82 13.56
CA TYR A 105 1.33 4.90 12.37
C TYR A 105 0.28 3.76 12.30
N PHE A 106 0.58 2.60 12.88
CA PHE A 106 -0.28 1.42 12.90
C PHE A 106 -0.82 1.03 14.28
N ASN A 107 -0.61 1.84 15.33
CA ASN A 107 -0.68 1.53 16.77
C ASN A 107 -1.92 0.73 17.25
N GLN A 108 -3.01 0.75 16.49
CA GLN A 108 -4.24 0.04 16.80
C GLN A 108 -4.33 -1.38 16.20
N TYR A 109 -3.37 -1.79 15.35
CA TYR A 109 -3.53 -2.92 14.44
C TYR A 109 -2.31 -3.83 14.28
N LYS A 110 -1.12 -3.37 14.71
CA LYS A 110 0.13 -4.11 14.52
C LYS A 110 0.95 -4.13 15.80
N THR A 111 1.61 -5.26 16.05
CA THR A 111 2.50 -5.43 17.20
C THR A 111 3.91 -4.97 16.85
N HIS A 112 4.77 -4.76 17.86
CA HIS A 112 6.20 -4.53 17.60
C HIS A 112 6.85 -5.70 16.84
N GLU A 113 6.36 -6.92 17.00
CA GLU A 113 6.81 -8.08 16.26
C GLU A 113 6.50 -7.95 14.77
N ASP A 114 5.27 -7.55 14.40
CA ASP A 114 4.90 -7.25 13.01
C ASP A 114 5.80 -6.16 12.40
N ILE A 115 6.18 -5.14 13.18
CA ILE A 115 7.08 -4.06 12.72
C ILE A 115 8.50 -4.59 12.54
N ASN A 116 9.00 -5.43 13.45
CA ASN A 116 10.31 -6.06 13.32
C ASN A 116 10.38 -6.97 12.09
N GLU A 117 9.34 -7.76 11.82
CA GLU A 117 9.23 -8.58 10.62
C GLU A 117 9.30 -7.74 9.35
N LEU A 118 8.58 -6.61 9.29
CA LEU A 118 8.64 -5.68 8.16
C LEU A 118 10.06 -5.16 7.93
N PHE A 119 10.76 -4.73 8.99
CA PHE A 119 12.12 -4.21 8.87
C PHE A 119 13.10 -5.30 8.43
N HIS A 120 12.95 -6.52 8.95
CA HIS A 120 13.73 -7.68 8.50
C HIS A 120 13.47 -8.00 7.03
N PHE A 121 12.20 -7.99 6.61
CA PHE A 121 11.79 -8.21 5.22
C PHE A 121 12.42 -7.18 4.26
N LEU A 122 12.51 -5.93 4.68
CA LEU A 122 13.15 -4.86 3.90
C LEU A 122 14.69 -4.87 3.97
N ASN A 123 15.28 -5.86 4.65
CA ASN A 123 16.71 -5.98 4.89
C ASN A 123 17.30 -4.72 5.56
N ILE A 124 16.53 -4.15 6.50
CA ILE A 124 16.92 -2.99 7.28
C ILE A 124 17.66 -3.47 8.55
N ASN A 125 18.86 -2.97 8.77
CA ASN A 125 19.71 -3.33 9.90
C ASN A 125 19.93 -2.15 10.88
N SER A 126 20.48 -2.45 12.05
CA SER A 126 20.66 -1.49 13.13
C SER A 126 21.62 -0.34 12.85
N LEU A 127 22.43 -0.43 11.79
CA LEU A 127 23.35 0.64 11.38
C LEU A 127 22.69 1.65 10.44
N ASN A 128 21.48 1.35 9.94
CA ASN A 128 20.77 2.26 9.06
C ASN A 128 20.34 3.53 9.81
N LYS A 129 20.58 4.68 9.16
CA LYS A 129 19.98 5.97 9.52
C LYS A 129 19.08 6.41 8.38
N PHE A 130 17.95 7.00 8.74
CA PHE A 130 16.91 7.35 7.78
C PHE A 130 16.71 8.86 7.70
N GLN A 131 16.44 9.31 6.48
CA GLN A 131 15.83 10.60 6.22
C GLN A 131 14.30 10.47 6.36
N SER A 132 13.62 11.57 6.67
CA SER A 132 12.15 11.58 6.80
C SER A 132 11.43 11.01 5.56
N LYS A 133 11.98 11.26 4.35
CA LYS A 133 11.42 10.73 3.10
C LYS A 133 11.41 9.20 3.06
N GLU A 134 12.42 8.55 3.65
CA GLU A 134 12.57 7.09 3.64
C GLU A 134 11.57 6.48 4.62
N ILE A 135 11.37 7.10 5.79
CA ILE A 135 10.34 6.70 6.75
C ILE A 135 8.94 6.83 6.16
N ILE A 136 8.65 7.90 5.43
CA ILE A 136 7.36 8.04 4.72
C ILE A 136 7.14 6.87 3.77
N ILE A 137 8.16 6.53 2.98
CA ILE A 137 8.10 5.44 2.01
C ILE A 137 7.90 4.10 2.73
N ILE A 138 8.61 3.84 3.83
CA ILE A 138 8.45 2.63 4.63
C ILE A 138 7.02 2.54 5.19
N CYS A 139 6.47 3.61 5.78
CA CYS A 139 5.09 3.62 6.28
C CYS A 139 4.06 3.37 5.18
N CYS A 140 4.21 3.99 4.01
CA CYS A 140 3.30 3.78 2.89
C CYS A 140 3.43 2.35 2.30
N TYR A 141 4.65 1.83 2.19
CA TYR A 141 4.87 0.45 1.75
C TYR A 141 4.31 -0.56 2.76
N ALA A 142 4.45 -0.30 4.06
CA ALA A 142 3.95 -1.16 5.13
C ALA A 142 2.44 -1.42 5.02
N GLU A 143 1.65 -0.43 4.57
CA GLU A 143 0.23 -0.64 4.30
C GLU A 143 0.03 -1.77 3.26
N ARG A 144 0.81 -1.78 2.18
CA ARG A 144 0.75 -2.85 1.17
C ARG A 144 1.26 -4.19 1.71
N TYR A 145 2.37 -4.18 2.43
CA TYR A 145 2.93 -5.38 3.04
C TYR A 145 1.91 -6.07 3.96
N PHE A 146 1.26 -5.31 4.83
CA PHE A 146 0.26 -5.86 5.75
C PHE A 146 -1.02 -6.29 5.04
N LEU A 147 -1.48 -5.57 4.00
CA LEU A 147 -2.58 -6.02 3.15
C LEU A 147 -2.27 -7.36 2.47
N HIS A 148 -1.04 -7.53 1.98
CA HIS A 148 -0.59 -8.78 1.37
C HIS A 148 -0.54 -9.93 2.38
N LYS A 149 -0.03 -9.68 3.59
CA LYS A 149 -0.01 -10.66 4.70
C LYS A 149 -1.43 -11.09 5.08
N LEU A 150 -2.37 -10.14 5.21
CA LEU A 150 -3.79 -10.42 5.46
C LEU A 150 -4.40 -11.26 4.34
N ASN A 151 -4.16 -10.92 3.08
CA ASN A 151 -4.69 -11.69 1.97
C ASN A 151 -4.13 -13.13 1.94
N LYS A 152 -2.82 -13.32 2.18
CA LYS A 152 -2.23 -14.67 2.22
C LYS A 152 -2.72 -15.54 3.38
N ASN A 153 -2.92 -14.94 4.56
CA ASN A 153 -3.21 -15.69 5.77
C ASN A 153 -4.72 -15.81 6.06
N GLU A 154 -5.49 -14.82 5.62
CA GLU A 154 -6.91 -14.66 5.96
C GLU A 154 -7.82 -14.63 4.71
N ASN A 155 -7.26 -14.73 3.49
CA ASN A 155 -7.98 -14.69 2.22
C ASN A 155 -8.84 -13.42 2.00
N ILE A 156 -8.48 -12.31 2.65
CA ILE A 156 -9.18 -11.03 2.49
C ILE A 156 -8.73 -10.37 1.18
N LEU A 157 -9.66 -10.24 0.23
CA LEU A 157 -9.43 -9.61 -1.07
C LEU A 157 -9.64 -8.09 -1.01
N PHE A 158 -8.65 -7.35 -1.48
CA PHE A 158 -8.73 -5.90 -1.68
C PHE A 158 -8.73 -5.60 -3.17
N GLN A 159 -9.79 -4.94 -3.67
CA GLN A 159 -9.83 -4.49 -5.05
C GLN A 159 -8.78 -3.40 -5.28
N ARG A 160 -8.00 -3.57 -6.34
CA ARG A 160 -7.00 -2.59 -6.79
C ARG A 160 -7.54 -1.79 -7.96
N PRO A 161 -7.17 -0.51 -8.12
CA PRO A 161 -7.53 0.23 -9.32
C PRO A 161 -6.93 -0.40 -10.56
N LEU A 162 -7.67 -0.33 -11.66
CA LEU A 162 -7.27 -0.90 -12.94
C LEU A 162 -5.89 -0.40 -13.41
N GLN A 163 -5.59 0.89 -13.21
CA GLN A 163 -4.31 1.48 -13.60
C GLN A 163 -3.14 0.79 -12.88
N GLU A 164 -3.31 0.48 -11.60
CA GLU A 164 -2.27 -0.17 -10.81
C GLU A 164 -2.02 -1.61 -11.28
N ILE A 165 -3.09 -2.34 -11.62
CA ILE A 165 -3.01 -3.69 -12.17
C ILE A 165 -2.24 -3.67 -13.50
N ILE A 166 -2.54 -2.70 -14.38
CA ILE A 166 -1.87 -2.54 -15.67
C ILE A 166 -0.38 -2.23 -15.47
N ASP A 167 -0.06 -1.27 -14.60
CA ASP A 167 1.32 -0.87 -14.33
C ASP A 167 2.16 -2.04 -13.78
N PHE A 168 1.57 -2.89 -12.92
CA PHE A 168 2.25 -4.06 -12.34
C PHE A 168 2.36 -5.24 -13.30
N GLU A 169 1.33 -5.57 -14.08
CA GLU A 169 1.44 -6.60 -15.12
C GLU A 169 2.49 -6.22 -16.16
N PHE A 170 2.60 -4.93 -16.48
CA PHE A 170 3.67 -4.41 -17.31
C PHE A 170 5.05 -4.54 -16.63
N LEU A 171 5.18 -4.18 -15.35
CA LEU A 171 6.39 -4.41 -14.55
C LEU A 171 6.81 -5.89 -14.63
N LYS A 172 5.92 -6.83 -14.34
CA LYS A 172 6.22 -8.27 -14.28
C LYS A 172 6.84 -8.80 -15.58
N ARG A 173 6.30 -8.41 -16.74
CA ARG A 173 6.84 -8.79 -18.05
C ARG A 173 8.20 -8.16 -18.35
N LYS A 174 8.49 -6.99 -17.79
CA LYS A 174 9.73 -6.25 -18.00
C LYS A 174 10.86 -6.66 -17.04
N LEU A 175 10.50 -7.27 -15.92
CA LEU A 175 11.45 -7.88 -14.99
C LEU A 175 11.91 -9.27 -15.43
N ASP A 176 11.22 -9.89 -16.38
CA ASP A 176 11.58 -11.19 -16.91
C ASP A 176 12.96 -11.13 -17.58
N GLY A 177 13.87 -12.00 -17.15
CA GLY A 177 15.27 -12.01 -17.60
C GLY A 177 16.26 -11.11 -16.84
N LEU A 178 15.81 -10.27 -15.90
CA LEU A 178 16.72 -9.46 -15.06
C LEU A 178 17.28 -10.25 -13.88
N LYS A 179 18.54 -9.96 -13.50
CA LYS A 179 19.17 -10.50 -12.29
C LYS A 179 18.79 -9.69 -11.06
N LEU A 180 17.57 -9.91 -10.57
CA LEU A 180 17.10 -9.32 -9.32
C LEU A 180 17.65 -10.07 -8.11
N THR A 181 17.92 -9.35 -7.03
CA THR A 181 18.17 -9.95 -5.71
C THR A 181 16.93 -10.63 -5.17
N ASP A 182 17.09 -11.58 -4.24
CA ASP A 182 15.96 -12.35 -3.72
C ASP A 182 15.03 -11.50 -2.84
N ASP A 183 15.57 -10.55 -2.07
CA ASP A 183 14.78 -9.57 -1.31
C ASP A 183 13.90 -8.72 -2.24
N LEU A 184 14.44 -8.25 -3.36
CA LEU A 184 13.70 -7.44 -4.32
C LEU A 184 12.60 -8.24 -5.01
N LYS A 185 12.87 -9.51 -5.37
CA LYS A 185 11.84 -10.41 -5.91
C LYS A 185 10.69 -10.59 -4.94
N ASP A 186 10.99 -10.80 -3.66
CA ASP A 186 9.96 -10.98 -2.64
C ASP A 186 9.20 -9.68 -2.38
N LEU A 187 9.86 -8.53 -2.39
CA LEU A 187 9.21 -7.23 -2.33
C LEU A 187 8.23 -7.04 -3.48
N ILE A 188 8.64 -7.32 -4.72
CA ILE A 188 7.78 -7.21 -5.90
C ILE A 188 6.55 -8.10 -5.76
N LYS A 189 6.68 -9.32 -5.22
CA LYS A 189 5.51 -10.20 -4.96
C LYS A 189 4.50 -9.60 -3.99
N THR A 190 4.92 -8.77 -3.03
CA THR A 190 3.96 -8.06 -2.14
C THR A 190 3.25 -6.92 -2.85
N LEU A 191 3.91 -6.36 -3.86
CA LEU A 191 3.36 -5.33 -4.72
C LEU A 191 2.48 -5.90 -5.83
N GLU A 192 2.63 -7.17 -6.21
CA GLU A 192 1.77 -7.84 -7.19
C GLU A 192 0.32 -7.93 -6.70
N ALA A 193 -0.65 -7.78 -7.61
CA ALA A 193 -2.04 -8.09 -7.32
C ALA A 193 -2.17 -9.56 -6.96
N PRO A 194 -2.99 -9.94 -5.97
CA PRO A 194 -3.29 -11.34 -5.80
C PRO A 194 -3.84 -11.92 -7.09
N ASN A 195 -3.32 -13.08 -7.48
CA ASN A 195 -3.93 -13.87 -8.53
C ASN A 195 -5.37 -14.14 -8.10
N ILE A 196 -6.33 -13.44 -8.73
CA ILE A 196 -7.72 -13.85 -8.75
C ILE A 196 -7.75 -15.10 -9.62
N LYS A 197 -7.24 -16.23 -9.11
CA LYS A 197 -7.56 -17.53 -9.67
C LYS A 197 -9.04 -17.69 -9.42
N TYR A 198 -9.81 -17.39 -10.45
CA TYR A 198 -11.20 -17.76 -10.67
C TYR A 198 -11.90 -18.21 -9.39
N LEU A 199 -12.64 -17.29 -8.78
CA LEU A 199 -13.95 -17.63 -8.20
C LEU A 199 -14.85 -18.08 -9.37
N ASN A 200 -14.49 -19.19 -10.02
CA ASN A 200 -15.48 -20.06 -10.59
C ASN A 200 -16.07 -20.74 -9.37
N MET A 201 -17.16 -20.14 -8.91
CA MET A 201 -18.15 -20.80 -8.09
C MET A 201 -18.51 -22.11 -8.80
N ASP A 202 -18.18 -23.23 -8.17
CA ASP A 202 -19.03 -24.43 -8.24
C ASP A 202 -20.04 -24.36 -7.10
#